data_AF-A0A562E8E7-F1
#
_entry.id   AF-A0A562E8E7-F1
#
_cell.length_a   1.000
_cell.length_b   1.000
_cell.length_c   1.000
_cell.angle_alpha   90.00
_cell.angle_beta   90.00
_cell.angle_gamma   90.00
#
_symmetry.space_group_name_H-M   'P 1'
#
loop_
_entity.id
_entity.type
_entity.pdbx_description
1 polymer ?
#
loop_
_entity_poly.entity_id
_entity_poly.type
_entity_poly.pdbx_seq_one_letter_code
_entity_poly.pdbx_strand_id
1 'polypeptide(L)'
;MAVDIPFGLVARGPSGPAPVRRPGSIRRTSTIDMHWPDGPGTQLRLTGRARDLLTPHDGSDPVVVAEDTMTVGVNSATRTIEDIAVDPPRPAATGMIGARGGGSSRTVLAETLPDEAEAGTPLYLMLDDIAGASLVAGFAYSRWVPREQILAAMGNAPRRNMEGICTGFQPGSGALMPDGSSKWNHLVQTVGPLPREDDPTGWHELDEITEISMRRARRIDVTIGDVIEIDSMFQDSSTVPEGGRVAVHEYLVRATADPVTGELLSISADPRVLPYEECPLASLSVDRIVGTSLRELRAAVLEVFPGTGGCTHLNDAMRAMAEVPRLVEALRGRGNRRAHT
;
A
#
# COMPACT_ATOMS: atom_id res chain seq x y z
N MET A 1 -2.14 26.96 -17.04
CA MET A 1 -1.21 26.35 -18.02
C MET A 1 -1.35 24.84 -17.88
N ALA A 2 -1.29 24.09 -18.98
CA ALA A 2 -1.33 22.63 -18.90
C ALA A 2 -0.02 22.10 -18.28
N VAL A 3 -0.10 20.97 -17.59
CA VAL A 3 1.07 20.27 -17.06
C VAL A 3 1.90 19.71 -18.22
N ASP A 4 3.22 19.91 -18.17
CA ASP A 4 4.16 19.29 -19.10
C ASP A 4 4.54 17.89 -18.62
N ILE A 5 4.36 16.88 -19.49
CA ILE A 5 4.65 15.47 -19.21
C ILE A 5 5.75 15.02 -20.17
N PRO A 6 6.93 14.58 -19.68
CA PRO A 6 7.99 14.08 -20.54
C PRO A 6 7.50 12.96 -21.47
N PHE A 7 7.91 13.03 -22.74
CA PHE A 7 7.54 12.03 -23.73
C PHE A 7 7.91 10.62 -23.27
N GLY A 8 6.95 9.69 -23.33
CA GLY A 8 7.12 8.30 -22.92
C GLY A 8 6.96 8.04 -21.42
N LEU A 9 6.77 9.07 -20.59
CA LEU A 9 6.44 8.90 -19.18
C LEU A 9 4.96 8.57 -19.01
N VAL A 10 4.66 7.28 -19.02
CA VAL A 10 3.29 6.76 -18.90
C VAL A 10 3.23 5.58 -17.93
N ALA A 11 2.04 5.30 -17.42
CA ALA A 11 1.75 4.08 -16.69
C ALA A 11 1.84 2.88 -17.66
N ARG A 12 2.64 1.85 -17.31
CA ARG A 12 3.00 0.75 -18.22
C ARG A 12 2.06 -0.45 -18.21
N GLY A 13 0.91 -0.33 -17.58
CA GLY A 13 -0.02 -1.43 -17.34
C GLY A 13 0.41 -2.32 -16.16
N PRO A 14 -0.39 -3.36 -15.85
CA PRO A 14 -0.17 -4.21 -14.69
C PRO A 14 1.18 -4.95 -14.72
N SER A 15 1.80 -5.14 -13.56
CA SER A 15 3.05 -5.90 -13.42
C SER A 15 2.88 -7.42 -13.57
N GLY A 16 1.64 -7.90 -13.43
CA GLY A 16 1.34 -9.33 -13.36
C GLY A 16 1.55 -9.92 -11.96
N PRO A 17 1.62 -11.26 -11.82
CA PRO A 17 1.74 -11.92 -10.53
C PRO A 17 3.10 -11.62 -9.87
N ALA A 18 3.22 -11.90 -8.58
CA ALA A 18 4.47 -11.72 -7.84
C ALA A 18 5.64 -12.48 -8.53
N PRO A 19 6.88 -11.97 -8.46
CA PRO A 19 8.03 -12.66 -9.02
C PRO A 19 8.37 -13.92 -8.23
N VAL A 20 9.23 -14.77 -8.80
CA VAL A 20 9.79 -15.94 -8.11
C VAL A 20 10.62 -15.49 -6.91
N ARG A 21 10.48 -16.18 -5.77
CA ARG A 21 11.26 -15.92 -4.57
C ARG A 21 12.70 -16.38 -4.77
N ARG A 22 13.67 -15.52 -4.40
CA ARG A 22 15.08 -15.87 -4.51
C ARG A 22 15.50 -16.74 -3.31
N PRO A 23 16.36 -17.76 -3.49
CA PRO A 23 16.95 -18.45 -2.35
C PRO A 23 17.68 -17.47 -1.43
N GLY A 24 17.46 -17.59 -0.11
CA GLY A 24 18.00 -16.65 0.87
C GLY A 24 17.28 -15.32 0.97
N SER A 25 16.04 -15.23 0.47
CA SER A 25 15.22 -14.02 0.57
C SER A 25 14.17 -14.13 1.68
N ILE A 26 13.60 -12.99 2.05
CA ILE A 26 12.38 -12.92 2.83
C ILE A 26 11.37 -12.03 2.11
N ARG A 27 10.11 -12.45 2.13
CA ARG A 27 8.99 -11.75 1.51
C ARG A 27 7.99 -11.34 2.58
N ARG A 28 7.73 -10.05 2.74
CA ARG A 28 6.51 -9.58 3.42
C ARG A 28 5.40 -9.43 2.40
N THR A 29 4.26 -10.04 2.65
CA THR A 29 3.01 -9.76 1.93
C THR A 29 1.99 -9.16 2.88
N SER A 30 1.15 -8.26 2.39
CA SER A 30 0.02 -7.70 3.14
C SER A 30 -1.15 -7.43 2.20
N THR A 31 -2.37 -7.76 2.61
CA THR A 31 -3.59 -7.30 1.96
C THR A 31 -4.59 -6.74 2.96
N ILE A 32 -5.32 -5.71 2.54
CA ILE A 32 -6.51 -5.22 3.22
C ILE A 32 -7.66 -5.25 2.23
N ASP A 33 -8.63 -6.11 2.51
CA ASP A 33 -9.90 -6.15 1.80
C ASP A 33 -10.91 -5.22 2.47
N MET A 34 -11.55 -4.41 1.63
CA MET A 34 -12.45 -3.33 1.99
C MET A 34 -13.83 -3.67 1.44
N HIS A 35 -14.82 -3.90 2.29
CA HIS A 35 -16.19 -4.22 1.88
C HIS A 35 -17.22 -3.69 2.88
N TRP A 36 -18.49 -3.78 2.53
CA TRP A 36 -19.60 -3.31 3.37
C TRP A 36 -20.55 -4.47 3.66
N PRO A 37 -20.38 -5.20 4.78
CA PRO A 37 -21.17 -6.40 5.09
C PRO A 37 -22.68 -6.16 5.05
N ASP A 38 -23.14 -5.00 5.55
CA ASP A 38 -24.56 -4.63 5.58
C ASP A 38 -24.99 -3.79 4.36
N GLY A 39 -24.14 -3.74 3.32
CA GLY A 39 -24.40 -3.09 2.05
C GLY A 39 -23.88 -1.65 1.92
N PRO A 40 -23.97 -1.05 0.73
CA PRO A 40 -23.42 0.27 0.42
C PRO A 40 -23.76 1.37 1.42
N GLY A 41 -22.75 2.14 1.84
CA GLY A 41 -22.91 3.26 2.76
C GLY A 41 -23.01 2.90 4.24
N THR A 42 -23.08 1.62 4.60
CA THR A 42 -23.00 1.14 5.99
C THR A 42 -21.56 1.15 6.50
N GLN A 43 -21.26 0.53 7.64
CA GLN A 43 -19.88 0.46 8.15
C GLN A 43 -18.95 -0.21 7.12
N LEU A 44 -17.82 0.43 6.84
CA LEU A 44 -16.74 -0.15 6.03
C LEU A 44 -15.98 -1.16 6.90
N ARG A 45 -15.88 -2.40 6.44
CA ARG A 45 -15.06 -3.44 7.05
C ARG A 45 -13.73 -3.55 6.33
N LEU A 46 -12.64 -3.44 7.10
CA LEU A 46 -11.28 -3.71 6.65
C LEU A 46 -10.84 -5.07 7.22
N THR A 47 -10.60 -6.05 6.36
CA THR A 47 -10.05 -7.36 6.74
C THR A 47 -8.62 -7.43 6.25
N GLY A 48 -7.67 -7.46 7.19
CA GLY A 48 -6.24 -7.44 6.90
C GLY A 48 -5.57 -8.76 7.20
N ARG A 49 -4.62 -9.16 6.35
CA ARG A 49 -3.69 -10.27 6.58
C ARG A 49 -2.29 -9.84 6.13
N ALA A 50 -1.27 -10.18 6.91
CA ALA A 50 0.11 -9.94 6.52
C ALA A 50 1.02 -11.06 7.02
N ARG A 51 2.05 -11.39 6.22
CA ARG A 51 2.95 -12.51 6.49
C ARG A 51 4.36 -12.26 6.01
N ASP A 52 5.32 -12.60 6.84
CA ASP A 52 6.75 -12.67 6.52
C ASP A 52 7.13 -14.12 6.23
N LEU A 53 7.56 -14.39 4.99
CA LEU A 53 7.92 -15.72 4.52
C LEU A 53 9.39 -15.76 4.11
N LEU A 54 10.20 -16.52 4.83
CA LEU A 54 11.61 -16.75 4.53
C LEU A 54 11.75 -17.89 3.51
N THR A 55 12.57 -17.69 2.49
CA THR A 55 12.93 -18.69 1.49
C THR A 55 14.38 -19.13 1.74
N PRO A 56 14.62 -20.34 2.23
CA PRO A 56 15.97 -20.81 2.56
C PRO A 56 16.92 -20.86 1.36
N HIS A 57 18.24 -20.73 1.61
CA HIS A 57 19.27 -20.84 0.55
C HIS A 57 19.41 -22.27 0.00
N ASP A 58 19.14 -23.28 0.81
CA ASP A 58 19.35 -24.69 0.48
C ASP A 58 18.18 -25.33 -0.24
N GLY A 59 17.17 -24.54 -0.62
CA GLY A 59 15.97 -25.03 -1.29
C GLY A 59 15.01 -25.82 -0.39
N SER A 60 15.22 -25.82 0.93
CA SER A 60 14.23 -26.36 1.87
C SER A 60 12.95 -25.53 1.87
N ASP A 61 11.89 -26.10 2.46
CA ASP A 61 10.57 -25.49 2.44
C ASP A 61 10.58 -24.06 3.03
N PRO A 62 9.80 -23.14 2.45
CA PRO A 62 9.63 -21.79 2.98
C PRO A 62 9.15 -21.79 4.43
N VAL A 63 9.62 -20.84 5.23
CA VAL A 63 9.30 -20.74 6.65
C VAL A 63 8.58 -19.45 6.96
N VAL A 64 7.38 -19.54 7.53
CA VAL A 64 6.66 -18.38 8.07
C VAL A 64 7.40 -17.88 9.31
N VAL A 65 7.81 -16.62 9.29
CA VAL A 65 8.56 -15.97 10.38
C VAL A 65 7.64 -15.14 11.28
N ALA A 66 6.65 -14.50 10.67
CA ALA A 66 5.63 -13.71 11.36
C ALA A 66 4.36 -13.72 10.52
N GLU A 67 3.21 -13.69 11.18
CA GLU A 67 1.90 -13.53 10.56
C GLU A 67 1.00 -12.75 11.51
N ASP A 68 0.23 -11.84 10.92
CA ASP A 68 -0.75 -11.02 11.64
C ASP A 68 -2.03 -10.91 10.82
N THR A 69 -3.15 -10.82 11.52
CA THR A 69 -4.43 -10.46 10.92
C THR A 69 -5.06 -9.30 11.69
N MET A 70 -5.92 -8.55 11.00
CA MET A 70 -6.74 -7.53 11.63
C MET A 70 -8.15 -7.52 11.04
N THR A 71 -9.09 -7.04 11.83
CA THR A 71 -10.41 -6.67 11.33
C THR A 71 -10.82 -5.35 11.97
N VAL A 72 -11.16 -4.36 11.15
CA VAL A 72 -11.43 -2.99 11.59
C VAL A 72 -12.74 -2.51 11.01
N GLY A 73 -13.63 -2.01 11.85
CA GLY A 73 -14.85 -1.30 11.46
C GLY A 73 -14.56 0.18 11.34
N VAL A 74 -14.92 0.78 10.21
CA VAL A 74 -14.72 2.21 9.93
C VAL A 74 -16.03 2.83 9.49
N ASN A 75 -16.38 3.96 10.09
CA ASN A 75 -17.51 4.75 9.64
C ASN A 75 -17.31 5.21 8.19
N SER A 76 -18.20 4.83 7.27
CA SER A 76 -18.05 5.14 5.84
C SER A 76 -18.07 6.63 5.50
N ALA A 77 -18.73 7.46 6.33
CA ALA A 77 -18.83 8.89 6.08
C ALA A 77 -17.66 9.67 6.71
N THR A 78 -17.37 9.41 7.98
CA THR A 78 -16.35 10.18 8.72
C THR A 78 -14.96 9.57 8.60
N ARG A 79 -14.85 8.30 8.21
CA ARG A 79 -13.63 7.47 8.26
C ARG A 79 -13.11 7.26 9.69
N THR A 80 -13.97 7.41 10.70
CA THR A 80 -13.62 7.14 12.10
C THR A 80 -13.55 5.63 12.34
N ILE A 81 -12.52 5.16 13.03
CA ILE A 81 -12.43 3.76 13.45
C ILE A 81 -13.42 3.52 14.60
N GLU A 82 -14.32 2.56 14.42
CA GLU A 82 -15.41 2.24 15.35
C GLU A 82 -15.09 1.00 16.19
N ASP A 83 -14.40 0.01 15.62
CA ASP A 83 -13.94 -1.19 16.32
C ASP A 83 -12.68 -1.77 15.66
N ILE A 84 -11.86 -2.49 16.45
CA ILE A 84 -10.63 -3.14 16.00
C ILE A 84 -10.49 -4.49 16.72
N ALA A 85 -10.21 -5.53 15.95
CA ALA A 85 -9.71 -6.81 16.42
C ALA A 85 -8.42 -7.16 15.68
N VAL A 86 -7.45 -7.76 16.37
CA VAL A 86 -6.17 -8.17 15.80
C VAL A 86 -5.79 -9.55 16.33
N ASP A 87 -5.12 -10.34 15.51
CA ASP A 87 -4.57 -11.63 15.90
C ASP A 87 -3.10 -11.75 15.44
N PRO A 88 -2.17 -12.15 16.32
CA PRO A 88 -2.29 -12.28 17.78
C PRO A 88 -2.89 -11.04 18.51
N PRO A 89 -3.47 -11.18 19.72
CA PRO A 89 -4.08 -10.05 20.42
C PRO A 89 -3.08 -8.99 20.89
N ARG A 90 -3.32 -7.72 20.54
CA ARG A 90 -2.55 -6.55 21.03
C ARG A 90 -3.53 -5.61 21.75
N PRO A 91 -3.65 -5.66 23.08
CA PRO A 91 -4.62 -4.84 23.81
C PRO A 91 -4.51 -3.34 23.51
N ALA A 92 -3.29 -2.85 23.27
CA ALA A 92 -3.04 -1.46 22.92
C ALA A 92 -3.73 -1.02 21.61
N ALA A 93 -4.00 -1.93 20.66
CA ALA A 93 -4.66 -1.59 19.39
C ALA A 93 -6.05 -0.96 19.58
N THR A 94 -6.73 -1.20 20.71
CA THR A 94 -8.01 -0.54 21.03
C THR A 94 -7.90 0.97 21.19
N GLY A 95 -6.71 1.50 21.50
CA GLY A 95 -6.45 2.94 21.58
C GLY A 95 -6.62 3.70 20.26
N MET A 96 -6.65 2.98 19.14
CA MET A 96 -6.93 3.55 17.81
C MET A 96 -8.42 3.83 17.56
N ILE A 97 -9.33 3.29 18.38
CA ILE A 97 -10.78 3.54 18.25
C ILE A 97 -11.06 5.03 18.45
N GLY A 98 -11.86 5.60 17.55
CA GLY A 98 -12.13 7.04 17.50
C GLY A 98 -11.17 7.84 16.61
N ALA A 99 -10.01 7.27 16.24
CA ALA A 99 -9.11 7.93 15.30
C ALA A 99 -9.72 7.96 13.89
N ARG A 100 -9.45 9.03 13.14
CA ARG A 100 -9.92 9.18 11.77
C ARG A 100 -8.87 8.65 10.79
N GLY A 101 -9.29 7.74 9.90
CA GLY A 101 -8.51 7.27 8.77
C GLY A 101 -7.94 8.45 7.97
N GLY A 102 -6.62 8.54 7.91
CA GLY A 102 -5.88 9.65 7.30
C GLY A 102 -4.60 9.95 8.09
N GLY A 103 -4.10 11.19 8.01
CA GLY A 103 -2.91 11.60 8.78
C GLY A 103 -3.09 11.44 10.30
N SER A 104 -4.29 11.70 10.82
CA SER A 104 -4.60 11.57 12.25
C SER A 104 -4.42 10.14 12.77
N SER A 105 -4.86 9.12 12.03
CA SER A 105 -4.71 7.73 12.47
C SER A 105 -3.24 7.30 12.57
N ARG A 106 -2.35 7.84 11.72
CA ARG A 106 -0.91 7.51 11.77
C ARG A 106 -0.23 8.10 13.01
N THR A 107 -0.61 9.31 13.42
CA THR A 107 -0.13 9.91 14.67
C THR A 107 -0.59 9.09 15.87
N VAL A 108 -1.89 8.77 15.95
CA VAL A 108 -2.44 7.94 17.03
C VAL A 108 -1.79 6.54 17.05
N LEU A 109 -1.51 5.95 15.88
CA LEU A 109 -0.84 4.66 15.77
C LEU A 109 0.57 4.68 16.36
N ALA A 110 1.36 5.70 16.01
CA ALA A 110 2.71 5.87 16.55
C ALA A 110 2.71 6.07 18.07
N GLU A 111 1.72 6.78 18.61
CA GLU A 111 1.57 6.99 20.06
C GLU A 111 1.08 5.73 20.79
N THR A 112 0.18 4.96 20.17
CA THR A 112 -0.51 3.84 20.81
C THR A 112 0.29 2.54 20.73
N LEU A 113 1.04 2.34 19.65
CA LEU A 113 1.80 1.11 19.37
C LEU A 113 3.26 1.43 18.98
N PRO A 114 4.02 2.18 19.80
CA PRO A 114 5.40 2.55 19.48
C PRO A 114 6.32 1.33 19.34
N ASP A 115 6.11 0.30 20.17
CA ASP A 115 6.91 -0.93 20.14
C ASP A 115 6.69 -1.71 18.81
N GLU A 116 5.47 -1.72 18.29
CA GLU A 116 5.17 -2.33 16.98
C GLU A 116 5.79 -1.50 15.84
N ALA A 117 5.86 -0.18 15.99
CA ALA A 117 6.52 0.72 15.03
C ALA A 117 8.01 0.45 14.96
N GLU A 118 8.66 0.31 16.12
CA GLU A 118 10.08 0.01 16.27
C GLU A 118 10.41 -1.40 15.76
N ALA A 119 9.57 -2.38 16.11
CA ALA A 119 9.71 -3.76 15.69
C ALA A 119 9.39 -3.99 14.21
N GLY A 120 8.70 -3.05 13.55
CA GLY A 120 8.34 -3.13 12.15
C GLY A 120 7.51 -4.38 11.83
N THR A 121 6.47 -4.63 12.63
CA THR A 121 5.67 -5.86 12.53
C THR A 121 4.73 -5.86 11.33
N PRO A 122 4.30 -7.05 10.85
CA PRO A 122 3.26 -7.12 9.82
C PRO A 122 1.97 -6.39 10.24
N LEU A 123 1.59 -6.45 11.52
CA LEU A 123 0.47 -5.69 12.07
C LEU A 123 0.63 -4.17 11.92
N TYR A 124 1.80 -3.60 12.26
CA TYR A 124 2.00 -2.15 12.18
C TYR A 124 1.79 -1.62 10.75
N LEU A 125 2.29 -2.35 9.75
CA LEU A 125 2.09 -2.02 8.34
C LEU A 125 0.59 -1.96 7.98
N MET A 126 -0.19 -2.96 8.40
CA MET A 126 -1.63 -3.00 8.12
C MET A 126 -2.39 -1.86 8.81
N LEU A 127 -2.03 -1.54 10.06
CA LEU A 127 -2.65 -0.44 10.80
C LEU A 127 -2.31 0.93 10.19
N ASP A 128 -1.06 1.15 9.74
CA ASP A 128 -0.67 2.39 9.04
C ASP A 128 -1.46 2.56 7.74
N ASP A 129 -1.74 1.44 7.05
CA ASP A 129 -2.48 1.40 5.79
C ASP A 129 -3.96 1.71 5.92
N ILE A 130 -4.57 1.68 7.13
CA ILE A 130 -5.96 2.12 7.34
C ILE A 130 -6.17 3.52 6.76
N ALA A 131 -5.16 4.39 6.86
CA ALA A 131 -5.20 5.74 6.34
C ALA A 131 -5.45 5.81 4.82
N GLY A 132 -4.85 4.93 4.03
CA GLY A 132 -5.04 4.90 2.58
C GLY A 132 -6.13 3.92 2.14
N ALA A 133 -6.29 2.78 2.80
CA ALA A 133 -7.35 1.81 2.53
C ALA A 133 -8.74 2.45 2.69
N SER A 134 -9.01 3.11 3.82
CA SER A 134 -10.29 3.81 4.03
C SER A 134 -10.51 4.99 3.07
N LEU A 135 -9.45 5.56 2.49
CA LEU A 135 -9.57 6.63 1.50
C LEU A 135 -10.00 6.08 0.14
N VAL A 136 -9.40 4.97 -0.29
CA VAL A 136 -9.58 4.42 -1.63
C VAL A 136 -10.79 3.47 -1.72
N ALA A 137 -11.29 2.96 -0.59
CA ALA A 137 -12.40 1.99 -0.53
C ALA A 137 -13.59 2.38 -1.42
N GLY A 138 -14.05 3.63 -1.33
CA GLY A 138 -15.20 4.14 -2.09
C GLY A 138 -15.06 4.08 -3.61
N PHE A 139 -13.85 3.88 -4.13
CA PHE A 139 -13.62 3.63 -5.55
C PHE A 139 -14.42 2.41 -6.05
N ALA A 140 -14.66 1.41 -5.20
CA ALA A 140 -15.45 0.23 -5.55
C ALA A 140 -16.82 0.58 -6.14
N TYR A 141 -17.49 1.58 -5.55
CA TYR A 141 -18.80 2.02 -6.02
C TYR A 141 -18.76 2.47 -7.48
N SER A 142 -17.67 3.10 -7.92
CA SER A 142 -17.53 3.55 -9.30
C SER A 142 -17.43 2.41 -10.33
N ARG A 143 -17.28 1.16 -9.89
CA ARG A 143 -17.28 -0.04 -10.74
C ARG A 143 -18.64 -0.76 -10.74
N TRP A 144 -19.39 -0.63 -9.66
CA TRP A 144 -20.61 -1.39 -9.41
C TRP A 144 -21.89 -0.57 -9.59
N VAL A 145 -21.82 0.73 -9.33
CA VAL A 145 -22.98 1.63 -9.30
C VAL A 145 -22.92 2.57 -10.50
N PRO A 146 -24.01 2.70 -11.27
CA PRO A 146 -24.07 3.65 -12.37
C PRO A 146 -23.75 5.07 -11.89
N ARG A 147 -22.97 5.79 -12.69
CA ARG A 147 -22.41 7.11 -12.32
C ARG A 147 -23.50 8.11 -11.94
N GLU A 148 -24.61 8.10 -12.66
CA GLU A 148 -25.76 8.96 -12.42
C GLU A 148 -26.39 8.74 -11.03
N GLN A 149 -26.40 7.49 -10.53
CA GLN A 149 -26.92 7.18 -9.21
C GLN A 149 -25.95 7.65 -8.11
N ILE A 150 -24.64 7.48 -8.32
CA ILE A 150 -23.63 8.03 -7.41
C ILE A 150 -23.77 9.56 -7.32
N LEU A 151 -23.86 10.23 -8.47
CA LEU A 151 -24.01 11.69 -8.52
C LEU A 151 -25.32 12.16 -7.84
N ALA A 152 -26.42 11.43 -8.05
CA ALA A 152 -27.69 11.73 -7.38
C ALA A 152 -27.59 11.56 -5.86
N ALA A 153 -26.94 10.50 -5.38
CA ALA A 153 -26.74 10.23 -3.95
C ALA A 153 -25.82 11.27 -3.28
N MET A 154 -24.81 11.77 -3.99
CA MET A 154 -23.96 12.87 -3.52
C MET A 154 -24.71 14.20 -3.43
N GLY A 155 -25.74 14.38 -4.24
CA GLY A 155 -26.56 15.61 -4.28
C GLY A 155 -25.71 16.87 -4.46
N ASN A 156 -26.02 17.90 -3.66
CA ASN A 156 -25.31 19.18 -3.64
C ASN A 156 -24.20 19.23 -2.57
N ALA A 157 -23.72 18.08 -2.07
CA ALA A 157 -22.65 18.06 -1.09
C ALA A 157 -21.42 18.81 -1.64
N PRO A 158 -20.77 19.67 -0.83
CA PRO A 158 -19.62 20.43 -1.29
C PRO A 158 -18.52 19.46 -1.73
N ARG A 159 -18.07 19.62 -2.97
CA ARG A 159 -16.98 18.81 -3.50
C ARG A 159 -15.68 19.26 -2.86
N ARG A 160 -14.86 18.29 -2.45
CA ARG A 160 -13.52 18.57 -1.95
C ARG A 160 -12.68 19.15 -3.08
N ASN A 161 -12.03 20.29 -2.82
CA ASN A 161 -10.98 20.79 -3.68
C ASN A 161 -9.77 19.85 -3.57
N MET A 162 -9.38 19.26 -4.70
CA MET A 162 -8.29 18.30 -4.82
C MET A 162 -6.99 18.94 -5.32
N GLU A 163 -7.06 20.17 -5.84
CA GLU A 163 -5.89 20.86 -6.38
C GLU A 163 -4.77 20.99 -5.33
N GLY A 164 -3.56 20.63 -5.73
CA GLY A 164 -2.35 20.67 -4.89
C GLY A 164 -2.16 19.49 -3.94
N ILE A 165 -3.12 18.56 -3.82
CA ILE A 165 -3.02 17.44 -2.86
C ILE A 165 -1.87 16.48 -3.21
N CYS A 166 -1.61 16.27 -4.50
CA CYS A 166 -0.54 15.40 -4.97
C CYS A 166 -0.08 15.82 -6.38
N THR A 167 1.00 15.21 -6.89
CA THR A 167 1.50 15.47 -8.25
C THR A 167 0.42 15.31 -9.32
N GLY A 168 -0.43 14.29 -9.21
CA GLY A 168 -1.53 14.06 -10.16
C GLY A 168 -2.63 15.14 -10.12
N PHE A 169 -2.72 15.89 -9.03
CA PHE A 169 -3.66 17.01 -8.86
C PHE A 169 -2.95 18.36 -8.76
N GLN A 170 -1.77 18.50 -9.34
CA GLN A 170 -1.11 19.80 -9.37
C GLN A 170 -1.91 20.84 -10.18
N PRO A 171 -1.72 22.15 -9.92
CA PRO A 171 -2.42 23.19 -10.66
C PRO A 171 -2.28 23.04 -12.17
N GLY A 172 -3.40 23.09 -12.88
CA GLY A 172 -3.44 22.87 -14.33
C GLY A 172 -3.50 21.41 -14.78
N SER A 173 -3.54 20.45 -13.84
CA SER A 173 -3.71 19.03 -14.15
C SER A 173 -5.02 18.76 -14.90
N GLY A 174 -4.94 17.89 -15.92
CA GLY A 174 -6.08 17.36 -16.63
C GLY A 174 -7.01 16.51 -15.77
N ALA A 175 -6.57 16.08 -14.58
CA ALA A 175 -7.38 15.35 -13.60
C ALA A 175 -8.40 16.22 -12.86
N LEU A 176 -8.31 17.56 -12.96
CA LEU A 176 -9.15 18.50 -12.21
C LEU A 176 -10.31 19.05 -13.04
N MET A 177 -11.44 19.23 -12.39
CA MET A 177 -12.57 20.03 -12.85
C MET A 177 -12.31 21.52 -12.56
N PRO A 178 -13.02 22.47 -13.23
CA PRO A 178 -12.83 23.91 -12.98
C PRO A 178 -13.08 24.35 -11.52
N ASP A 179 -13.88 23.59 -10.76
CA ASP A 179 -14.15 23.82 -9.34
C ASP A 179 -13.08 23.21 -8.41
N GLY A 180 -11.99 22.67 -8.96
CA GLY A 180 -10.90 22.00 -8.24
C GLY A 180 -11.21 20.58 -7.80
N SER A 181 -12.43 20.06 -8.04
CA SER A 181 -12.74 18.66 -7.75
C SER A 181 -12.10 17.70 -8.75
N SER A 182 -11.94 16.42 -8.38
CA SER A 182 -11.39 15.42 -9.30
C SER A 182 -12.40 15.04 -10.39
N LYS A 183 -11.90 14.82 -11.60
CA LYS A 183 -12.66 14.11 -12.63
C LYS A 183 -12.90 12.66 -12.22
N TRP A 184 -13.86 12.01 -12.87
CA TRP A 184 -14.29 10.64 -12.54
C TRP A 184 -13.89 9.63 -13.61
N ASN A 185 -13.06 10.04 -14.57
CA ASN A 185 -12.58 9.23 -15.70
C ASN A 185 -11.26 8.52 -15.37
N HIS A 186 -11.20 7.86 -14.22
CA HIS A 186 -10.00 7.13 -13.78
C HIS A 186 -9.57 6.11 -14.84
N LEU A 187 -8.32 6.19 -15.28
CA LEU A 187 -7.68 5.16 -16.08
C LEU A 187 -7.47 3.92 -15.20
N VAL A 188 -8.11 2.82 -15.57
CA VAL A 188 -7.97 1.52 -14.89
C VAL A 188 -7.51 0.45 -15.85
N GLN A 189 -6.98 -0.65 -15.30
CA GLN A 189 -6.56 -1.82 -16.05
C GLN A 189 -7.04 -3.09 -15.36
N THR A 190 -7.50 -4.07 -16.13
CA THR A 190 -7.77 -5.42 -15.61
C THR A 190 -6.49 -6.04 -15.06
N VAL A 191 -6.57 -6.65 -13.89
CA VAL A 191 -5.44 -7.32 -13.26
C VAL A 191 -5.76 -8.78 -12.98
N GLY A 192 -4.74 -9.63 -13.15
CA GLY A 192 -4.82 -11.05 -12.82
C GLY A 192 -4.55 -11.32 -11.34
N PRO A 193 -4.49 -12.61 -10.95
CA PRO A 193 -4.14 -13.02 -9.59
C PRO A 193 -2.77 -12.49 -9.16
N LEU A 194 -2.67 -12.09 -7.89
CA LEU A 194 -1.40 -11.69 -7.27
C LEU A 194 -0.44 -12.89 -7.07
N PRO A 195 -0.90 -14.07 -6.64
CA PRO A 195 -0.05 -15.25 -6.54
C PRO A 195 0.28 -15.79 -7.93
N ARG A 196 1.45 -16.44 -8.02
CA ARG A 196 1.77 -17.27 -9.17
C ARG A 196 1.10 -18.63 -8.98
N GLU A 197 0.71 -19.26 -10.10
CA GLU A 197 0.13 -20.60 -10.09
C GLU A 197 1.13 -21.66 -9.57
N ASP A 198 2.42 -21.49 -9.87
CA ASP A 198 3.51 -22.39 -9.46
C ASP A 198 4.10 -22.06 -8.06
N ASP A 199 3.64 -21.00 -7.39
CA ASP A 199 4.05 -20.63 -6.03
C ASP A 199 2.83 -20.18 -5.21
N PRO A 200 1.92 -21.11 -4.84
CA PRO A 200 0.72 -20.79 -4.06
C PRO A 200 1.06 -20.25 -2.67
N THR A 201 2.24 -20.58 -2.13
CA THR A 201 2.73 -20.03 -0.86
C THR A 201 3.38 -18.65 -1.01
N GLY A 202 3.51 -18.12 -2.23
CA GLY A 202 4.14 -16.82 -2.49
C GLY A 202 3.38 -15.62 -1.89
N TRP A 203 2.12 -15.83 -1.51
CA TRP A 203 1.26 -14.92 -0.74
C TRP A 203 0.59 -15.66 0.41
N HIS A 204 0.18 -14.93 1.45
CA HIS A 204 -0.78 -15.46 2.43
C HIS A 204 -2.13 -15.76 1.77
N GLU A 205 -3.00 -16.46 2.49
CA GLU A 205 -4.36 -16.76 1.99
C GLU A 205 -5.08 -15.47 1.60
N LEU A 206 -5.57 -15.43 0.35
CA LEU A 206 -6.31 -14.29 -0.18
C LEU A 206 -7.78 -14.68 -0.28
N ASP A 207 -8.65 -13.90 0.35
CA ASP A 207 -10.08 -14.14 0.27
C ASP A 207 -10.57 -13.95 -1.19
N GLU A 208 -11.43 -14.85 -1.67
CA GLU A 208 -12.12 -14.66 -2.94
C GLU A 208 -13.40 -13.86 -2.69
N ILE A 209 -13.37 -12.58 -3.05
CA ILE A 209 -14.51 -11.67 -2.89
C ILE A 209 -15.08 -11.37 -4.27
N THR A 210 -16.34 -11.74 -4.48
CA THR A 210 -17.07 -11.48 -5.72
C THR A 210 -18.04 -10.30 -5.63
N GLU A 211 -18.30 -9.81 -4.42
CA GLU A 211 -19.16 -8.64 -4.17
C GLU A 211 -18.38 -7.32 -4.30
N ILE A 212 -19.06 -6.20 -4.08
CA ILE A 212 -18.43 -4.87 -4.10
C ILE A 212 -17.30 -4.77 -3.07
N SER A 213 -16.07 -4.64 -3.56
CA SER A 213 -14.90 -4.60 -2.70
C SER A 213 -13.69 -3.92 -3.35
N MET A 214 -12.88 -3.29 -2.51
CA MET A 214 -11.52 -2.88 -2.83
C MET A 214 -10.51 -3.76 -2.11
N ARG A 215 -9.33 -3.92 -2.70
CA ARG A 215 -8.17 -4.59 -2.11
C ARG A 215 -6.98 -3.67 -2.23
N ARG A 216 -6.32 -3.43 -1.11
CA ARG A 216 -4.95 -2.91 -1.08
C ARG A 216 -4.02 -4.10 -0.90
N ALA A 217 -3.03 -4.25 -1.76
CA ALA A 217 -2.06 -5.34 -1.71
C ALA A 217 -0.63 -4.79 -1.73
N ARG A 218 0.24 -5.43 -0.95
CA ARG A 218 1.67 -5.12 -0.87
C ARG A 218 2.50 -6.39 -0.87
N ARG A 219 3.66 -6.31 -1.52
CA ARG A 219 4.74 -7.30 -1.41
C ARG A 219 6.06 -6.55 -1.27
N ILE A 220 6.87 -6.93 -0.30
CA ILE A 220 8.25 -6.44 -0.12
C ILE A 220 9.16 -7.66 -0.10
N ASP A 221 9.96 -7.83 -1.15
CA ASP A 221 11.01 -8.83 -1.19
C ASP A 221 12.34 -8.22 -0.79
N VAL A 222 13.08 -8.93 0.05
CA VAL A 222 14.38 -8.50 0.57
C VAL A 222 15.40 -9.62 0.41
N THR A 223 16.57 -9.29 -0.12
CA THR A 223 17.79 -10.12 -0.10
C THR A 223 18.97 -9.33 0.47
N ILE A 224 19.96 -10.03 1.03
CA ILE A 224 21.16 -9.42 1.61
C ILE A 224 22.39 -9.99 0.88
N GLY A 225 23.18 -9.11 0.29
CA GLY A 225 24.53 -9.39 -0.23
C GLY A 225 25.46 -8.24 0.15
N ASP A 226 26.19 -7.71 -0.83
CA ASP A 226 26.99 -6.48 -0.66
C ASP A 226 26.11 -5.26 -0.32
N VAL A 227 24.86 -5.29 -0.78
CA VAL A 227 23.79 -4.37 -0.41
C VAL A 227 22.55 -5.16 0.03
N ILE A 228 21.66 -4.50 0.78
CA ILE A 228 20.28 -4.95 0.90
C ILE A 228 19.57 -4.60 -0.40
N GLU A 229 19.02 -5.58 -1.10
CA GLU A 229 18.17 -5.35 -2.28
C GLU A 229 16.70 -5.44 -1.88
N ILE A 230 15.90 -4.48 -2.33
CA ILE A 230 14.48 -4.35 -2.02
C ILE A 230 13.69 -4.29 -3.32
N ASP A 231 12.72 -5.19 -3.48
CA ASP A 231 11.74 -5.16 -4.56
C ASP A 231 10.33 -5.11 -3.95
N SER A 232 9.72 -3.92 -4.01
CA SER A 232 8.43 -3.62 -3.40
C SER A 232 7.36 -3.41 -4.47
N MET A 233 6.17 -3.97 -4.24
CA MET A 233 4.98 -3.80 -5.06
C MET A 233 3.85 -3.29 -4.19
N PHE A 234 3.06 -2.37 -4.75
CA PHE A 234 1.84 -1.83 -4.18
C PHE A 234 0.74 -1.86 -5.25
N GLN A 235 -0.47 -2.29 -4.90
CA GLN A 235 -1.64 -2.23 -5.77
C GLN A 235 -2.92 -1.93 -4.99
N ASP A 236 -3.73 -1.00 -5.48
CA ASP A 236 -5.14 -0.84 -5.10
C ASP A 236 -6.03 -1.29 -6.27
N SER A 237 -6.87 -2.29 -6.06
CA SER A 237 -7.77 -2.85 -7.07
C SER A 237 -9.18 -3.12 -6.57
N SER A 238 -10.16 -3.02 -7.44
CA SER A 238 -11.58 -3.24 -7.14
C SER A 238 -12.10 -4.50 -7.82
N THR A 239 -13.07 -5.19 -7.21
CA THR A 239 -13.93 -6.12 -7.95
C THR A 239 -14.72 -5.39 -9.03
N VAL A 240 -15.15 -6.13 -10.05
CA VAL A 240 -16.11 -5.64 -11.06
C VAL A 240 -17.31 -6.60 -11.17
N PRO A 241 -18.51 -6.13 -11.56
CA PRO A 241 -19.71 -6.97 -11.65
C PRO A 241 -19.56 -8.21 -12.54
N GLU A 242 -18.72 -8.13 -13.58
CA GLU A 242 -18.46 -9.22 -14.51
C GLU A 242 -17.51 -10.29 -13.96
N GLY A 243 -16.95 -10.06 -12.77
CA GLY A 243 -15.93 -10.91 -12.14
C GLY A 243 -14.50 -10.44 -12.39
N GLY A 244 -13.59 -10.86 -11.52
CA GLY A 244 -12.19 -10.43 -11.53
C GLY A 244 -11.98 -9.05 -10.90
N ARG A 245 -10.83 -8.42 -11.21
CA ARG A 245 -10.44 -7.14 -10.62
C ARG A 245 -9.89 -6.15 -11.64
N VAL A 246 -10.06 -4.86 -11.34
CA VAL A 246 -9.38 -3.76 -12.04
C VAL A 246 -8.55 -2.94 -11.06
N ALA A 247 -7.30 -2.69 -11.37
CA ALA A 247 -6.44 -1.80 -10.59
C ALA A 247 -6.68 -0.33 -10.97
N VAL A 248 -6.54 0.55 -9.98
CA VAL A 248 -6.53 2.01 -10.15
C VAL A 248 -5.19 2.62 -9.76
N HIS A 249 -4.49 2.02 -8.79
CA HIS A 249 -3.13 2.39 -8.45
C HIS A 249 -2.25 1.15 -8.42
N GLU A 250 -1.08 1.22 -9.04
CA GLU A 250 -0.05 0.21 -8.95
C GLU A 250 1.33 0.84 -9.20
N TYR A 251 2.27 0.52 -8.32
CA TYR A 251 3.67 0.89 -8.43
C TYR A 251 4.56 -0.31 -8.10
N LEU A 252 5.69 -0.41 -8.79
CA LEU A 252 6.84 -1.16 -8.28
C LEU A 252 7.90 -0.16 -7.81
N VAL A 253 8.48 -0.41 -6.65
CA VAL A 253 9.59 0.37 -6.11
C VAL A 253 10.77 -0.57 -5.93
N ARG A 254 11.89 -0.27 -6.59
CA ARG A 254 13.14 -1.01 -6.42
C ARG A 254 14.14 -0.13 -5.72
N ALA A 255 14.77 -0.64 -4.68
CA ALA A 255 15.70 0.12 -3.87
C ALA A 255 16.87 -0.75 -3.40
N THR A 256 17.97 -0.09 -3.06
CA THR A 256 19.09 -0.73 -2.37
C THR A 256 19.44 0.05 -1.11
N ALA A 257 19.91 -0.64 -0.07
CA ALA A 257 20.37 -0.01 1.16
C ALA A 257 21.69 -0.60 1.67
N ASP A 258 22.43 0.18 2.44
CA ASP A 258 23.65 -0.26 3.10
C ASP A 258 23.31 -1.35 4.13
N PRO A 259 23.99 -2.51 4.11
CA PRO A 259 23.65 -3.62 5.00
C PRO A 259 23.98 -3.33 6.46
N VAL A 260 24.92 -2.43 6.75
CA VAL A 260 25.35 -2.09 8.12
C VAL A 260 24.49 -0.98 8.69
N THR A 261 24.38 0.15 7.99
CA THR A 261 23.71 1.36 8.49
C THR A 261 22.22 1.36 8.19
N GLY A 262 21.77 0.62 7.17
CA GLY A 262 20.40 0.69 6.66
C GLY A 262 20.10 1.98 5.90
N GLU A 263 21.11 2.73 5.49
CA GLU A 263 20.96 3.93 4.66
C GLU A 263 20.52 3.55 3.24
N LEU A 264 19.49 4.23 2.72
CA LEU A 264 19.01 4.04 1.36
C LEU A 264 20.05 4.55 0.35
N LEU A 265 20.59 3.65 -0.48
CA LEU A 265 21.65 3.95 -1.45
C LEU A 265 21.11 4.28 -2.84
N SER A 266 20.00 3.65 -3.24
CA SER A 266 19.33 3.93 -4.51
C SER A 266 17.85 3.61 -4.42
N ILE A 267 17.04 4.25 -5.27
CA ILE A 267 15.61 4.00 -5.39
C ILE A 267 15.15 4.29 -6.82
N SER A 268 14.18 3.54 -7.29
CA SER A 268 13.45 3.82 -8.52
C SER A 268 11.99 3.45 -8.35
N ALA A 269 11.10 4.22 -8.96
CA ALA A 269 9.68 3.93 -9.00
C ALA A 269 9.24 3.64 -10.45
N ASP A 270 8.44 2.59 -10.60
CA ASP A 270 7.93 2.06 -11.85
C ASP A 270 6.41 2.28 -11.88
N PRO A 271 5.92 3.32 -12.58
CA PRO A 271 4.49 3.56 -12.76
C PRO A 271 3.82 2.42 -13.54
N ARG A 272 2.90 1.68 -12.91
CA ARG A 272 2.21 0.55 -13.54
C ARG A 272 0.79 0.92 -13.96
N VAL A 273 -0.12 1.05 -13.00
CA VAL A 273 -1.51 1.44 -13.25
C VAL A 273 -1.78 2.69 -12.45
N LEU A 274 -2.19 3.79 -13.09
CA LEU A 274 -2.41 5.07 -12.42
C LEU A 274 -3.63 5.77 -12.99
N PRO A 275 -4.39 6.52 -12.17
CA PRO A 275 -5.70 7.01 -12.55
C PRO A 275 -5.67 8.16 -13.56
N TYR A 276 -4.55 8.90 -13.64
CA TYR A 276 -4.42 10.11 -14.45
C TYR A 276 -3.05 10.19 -15.13
N GLU A 277 -2.99 10.91 -16.25
CA GLU A 277 -1.80 11.06 -17.10
C GLU A 277 -0.63 11.73 -16.38
N GLU A 278 -0.91 12.62 -15.43
CA GLU A 278 0.10 13.34 -14.65
C GLU A 278 0.68 12.52 -13.50
N CYS A 279 -0.01 11.46 -13.04
CA CYS A 279 0.45 10.68 -11.88
C CYS A 279 1.87 10.09 -12.02
N PRO A 280 2.29 9.55 -13.18
CA PRO A 280 3.67 9.10 -13.42
C PRO A 280 4.77 10.11 -13.07
N LEU A 281 4.50 11.42 -13.11
CA LEU A 281 5.49 12.46 -12.79
C LEU A 281 6.08 12.31 -11.37
N ALA A 282 5.31 11.76 -10.42
CA ALA A 282 5.78 11.54 -9.05
C ALA A 282 7.00 10.60 -9.00
N SER A 283 7.13 9.69 -9.97
CA SER A 283 8.26 8.75 -10.03
C SER A 283 9.61 9.42 -10.28
N LEU A 284 9.63 10.62 -10.87
CA LEU A 284 10.87 11.34 -11.18
C LEU A 284 11.53 11.97 -9.94
N SER A 285 10.80 12.06 -8.83
CA SER A 285 11.27 12.77 -7.63
C SER A 285 11.85 11.84 -6.56
N VAL A 286 11.72 10.52 -6.70
CA VAL A 286 11.98 9.56 -5.61
C VAL A 286 13.42 9.60 -5.11
N ASP A 287 14.38 9.95 -5.96
CA ASP A 287 15.81 10.04 -5.59
C ASP A 287 16.08 11.05 -4.46
N ARG A 288 15.16 11.99 -4.21
CA ARG A 288 15.27 12.97 -3.12
C ARG A 288 15.30 12.34 -1.73
N ILE A 289 14.95 11.07 -1.58
CA ILE A 289 14.96 10.33 -0.30
C ILE A 289 16.23 9.48 -0.10
N VAL A 290 17.10 9.37 -1.11
CA VAL A 290 18.39 8.68 -1.00
C VAL A 290 19.24 9.33 0.11
N GLY A 291 19.96 8.50 0.87
CA GLY A 291 20.69 8.91 2.07
C GLY A 291 19.85 8.85 3.36
N THR A 292 18.55 8.56 3.27
CA THR A 292 17.70 8.38 4.46
C THR A 292 17.82 6.96 4.99
N SER A 293 17.91 6.80 6.31
CA SER A 293 17.79 5.49 6.96
C SER A 293 16.43 4.86 6.67
N LEU A 294 16.40 3.56 6.34
CA LEU A 294 15.15 2.82 6.13
C LEU A 294 14.17 3.00 7.29
N ARG A 295 14.64 3.00 8.54
CA ARG A 295 13.78 3.15 9.74
C ARG A 295 13.02 4.49 9.78
N GLU A 296 13.63 5.54 9.23
CA GLU A 296 13.08 6.89 9.23
C GLU A 296 12.14 7.18 8.05
N LEU A 297 12.03 6.26 7.08
CA LEU A 297 11.25 6.48 5.86
C LEU A 297 9.77 6.79 6.13
N ARG A 298 9.20 6.33 7.26
CA ARG A 298 7.83 6.70 7.61
C ARG A 298 7.72 8.23 7.73
N ALA A 299 8.54 8.85 8.56
CA ALA A 299 8.50 10.30 8.77
C ALA A 299 9.04 11.07 7.54
N ALA A 300 10.24 10.71 7.09
CA ALA A 300 10.97 11.46 6.07
C ALA A 300 10.20 11.59 4.74
N VAL A 301 9.47 10.55 4.31
CA VAL A 301 8.69 10.61 3.07
C VAL A 301 7.59 11.69 3.14
N LEU A 302 6.97 11.92 4.30
CA LEU A 302 5.96 12.98 4.42
C LEU A 302 6.57 14.38 4.36
N GLU A 303 7.77 14.53 4.90
CA GLU A 303 8.50 15.80 4.92
C GLU A 303 9.08 16.16 3.55
N VAL A 304 9.64 15.18 2.85
CA VAL A 304 10.30 15.39 1.55
C VAL A 304 9.30 15.54 0.41
N PHE A 305 8.14 14.85 0.47
CA PHE A 305 7.18 14.79 -0.62
C PHE A 305 5.78 15.35 -0.28
N PRO A 306 5.65 16.59 0.24
CA PRO A 306 4.37 17.19 0.53
C PRO A 306 3.66 17.65 -0.77
N GLY A 307 2.33 17.55 -0.79
CA GLY A 307 1.50 18.07 -1.87
C GLY A 307 1.97 17.61 -3.25
N THR A 308 2.16 18.55 -4.17
CA THR A 308 2.59 18.27 -5.55
C THR A 308 4.01 17.70 -5.67
N GLY A 309 4.80 17.75 -4.60
CA GLY A 309 6.14 17.15 -4.53
C GLY A 309 6.15 15.63 -4.58
N GLY A 310 5.01 14.96 -4.36
CA GLY A 310 4.88 13.52 -4.54
C GLY A 310 3.45 13.04 -4.77
N CYS A 311 3.28 11.72 -4.82
CA CYS A 311 1.97 11.09 -4.92
C CYS A 311 1.63 10.43 -3.58
N THR A 312 0.41 10.63 -3.07
CA THR A 312 -0.03 9.99 -1.81
C THR A 312 0.18 8.48 -1.82
N HIS A 313 -0.07 7.82 -2.95
CA HIS A 313 0.09 6.36 -3.09
C HIS A 313 1.55 5.92 -3.24
N LEU A 314 2.38 6.68 -3.98
CA LEU A 314 3.81 6.38 -4.08
C LEU A 314 4.53 6.66 -2.75
N ASN A 315 4.14 7.72 -2.05
CA ASN A 315 4.61 8.02 -0.70
C ASN A 315 4.28 6.86 0.24
N ASP A 316 3.04 6.37 0.23
CA ASP A 316 2.64 5.18 0.99
C ASP A 316 3.42 3.91 0.58
N ALA A 317 3.80 3.76 -0.70
CA ALA A 317 4.65 2.66 -1.16
C ALA A 317 6.08 2.75 -0.60
N MET A 318 6.67 3.95 -0.59
CA MET A 318 8.02 4.19 -0.06
C MET A 318 8.07 4.08 1.47
N ARG A 319 7.05 4.59 2.18
CA ARG A 319 6.94 4.49 3.65
C ARG A 319 7.00 3.05 4.14
N ALA A 320 6.38 2.12 3.41
CA ALA A 320 6.34 0.71 3.77
C ALA A 320 7.73 0.03 3.73
N MET A 321 8.74 0.64 3.10
CA MET A 321 10.11 0.12 3.17
C MET A 321 10.75 0.31 4.56
N ALA A 322 10.13 1.07 5.47
CA ALA A 322 10.55 1.15 6.86
C ALA A 322 10.45 -0.19 7.62
N GLU A 323 9.74 -1.17 7.06
CA GLU A 323 9.67 -2.53 7.59
C GLU A 323 10.92 -3.38 7.26
N VAL A 324 11.73 -2.98 6.27
CA VAL A 324 12.86 -3.78 5.76
C VAL A 324 13.92 -4.11 6.82
N PRO A 325 14.29 -3.22 7.76
CA PRO A 325 15.23 -3.56 8.83
C PRO A 325 14.84 -4.81 9.62
N ARG A 326 13.54 -4.99 9.92
CA ARG A 326 13.03 -6.18 10.60
C ARG A 326 13.18 -7.44 9.76
N LEU A 327 12.93 -7.33 8.46
CA LEU A 327 13.10 -8.41 7.49
C LEU A 327 14.58 -8.84 7.37
N VAL A 328 15.49 -7.86 7.39
CA VAL A 328 16.95 -8.08 7.38
C VAL A 328 17.41 -8.81 8.64
N GLU A 329 16.91 -8.42 9.82
CA GLU A 329 17.20 -9.11 11.08
C GLU A 329 16.75 -10.57 11.06
N ALA A 330 15.57 -10.87 10.50
CA ALA A 330 15.06 -12.22 10.37
C ALA A 330 15.96 -13.11 9.48
N LEU A 331 16.45 -12.56 8.37
CA LEU A 331 17.40 -13.23 7.48
C LEU A 331 18.72 -13.55 8.20
N ARG A 332 19.29 -12.57 8.92
CA ARG A 332 20.54 -12.75 9.70
C ARG A 332 20.39 -13.76 10.82
N GLY A 333 19.29 -13.71 11.56
CA GLY A 333 19.02 -14.57 12.71
C GLY A 333 18.92 -16.06 12.38
N ARG A 334 18.67 -16.43 11.11
CA ARG A 334 18.69 -17.83 10.64
C ARG A 334 20.04 -18.25 10.06
N GLY A 335 20.79 -17.33 9.45
CA GLY A 335 22.17 -17.58 9.01
C GLY A 335 23.08 -18.01 10.16
N ASN A 336 22.96 -17.34 11.33
CA ASN A 336 23.78 -17.62 12.50
C ASN A 336 23.44 -18.96 13.20
N ARG A 337 22.22 -19.48 13.09
CA ARG A 337 21.87 -20.79 13.69
C ARG A 337 22.49 -21.98 12.97
N ARG A 338 22.94 -21.82 11.71
CA ARG A 338 23.68 -22.86 10.96
C ARG A 338 25.18 -22.89 11.25
N ALA A 339 25.74 -21.85 11.87
CA ALA A 339 27.16 -21.82 12.19
C ALA A 339 27.51 -22.59 13.49
N HIS A 340 26.51 -23.15 14.20
CA HIS A 340 26.66 -23.82 15.49
C HIS A 340 26.08 -25.26 15.50
N THR A 341 25.87 -25.85 14.32
CA THR A 341 25.50 -27.26 14.11
C THR A 341 26.42 -27.84 13.06
#